data_AF-A0A2M7HTD2-F1
#
_entry.id   AF-A0A2M7HTD2-F1
#
_cell.length_a   1.000
_cell.length_b   1.000
_cell.length_c   1.000
_cell.angle_alpha   90.00
_cell.angle_beta   90.00
_cell.angle_gamma   90.00
#
_symmetry.space_group_name_H-M   'P 1'
#
loop_
_entity.id
_entity.type
_entity.pdbx_description
1 polymer ?
#
loop_
_entity_poly.entity_id
_entity_poly.type
_entity_poly.pdbx_seq_one_letter_code
_entity_poly.pdbx_strand_id
1 'polypeptide(L)'
;MWLSPLWWVDPLVADGTDLQAYNRYSYVRNNPLNAVDPSGYNPVVIIAQVIGALVAAKVAADIVVVAYYIYVIYTAVDTIYNSVQAFKYGQGGFGAVFSAAMAAYGAVSGLTSMSSAKGTGTEGAGGKGGRPAYDARGGKIEGMGAKNSAFEPEIFEDNSPFTESQIKELDKQIELEKKAAKTETFELKLRNSTKSVSNSLREAFGTQDARQDVAEGFEKIHKKLDRTTAINVKKITQEHMDTWGKTKVPLAAAWEGNIYISKTYLNQVMSGQAGVGTLIHETAHLVGFNHYAYDGSINSGVSDGFARGREAAMSRSGMAYQTRFNPYNYEIYLSARGYNVAR
;
A
#
# COMPACT_ATOMS: atom_id res chain seq x y z
N MET A 1 77.13 -46.69 22.49
CA MET A 1 76.42 -46.31 23.71
C MET A 1 76.87 -44.89 24.05
N TRP A 2 76.08 -43.87 23.68
CA TRP A 2 76.35 -42.47 23.99
C TRP A 2 75.22 -42.01 24.92
N LEU A 3 75.57 -41.62 26.14
CA LEU A 3 74.65 -41.00 27.09
C LEU A 3 74.65 -39.50 26.81
N SER A 4 73.55 -38.96 26.29
CA SER A 4 73.34 -37.51 26.29
C SER A 4 72.80 -37.08 27.66
N PRO A 5 73.32 -35.99 28.26
CA PRO A 5 72.85 -35.51 29.55
C PRO A 5 71.45 -34.90 29.41
N LEU A 6 70.58 -35.18 30.38
CA LEU A 6 69.32 -34.45 30.54
C LEU A 6 69.64 -32.96 30.71
N TRP A 7 69.08 -32.14 29.81
CA TRP A 7 69.13 -30.70 29.90
C TRP A 7 68.41 -30.24 31.17
N TRP A 8 69.17 -29.68 32.10
CA TRP A 8 68.64 -29.04 33.29
C TRP A 8 68.02 -27.71 32.87
N VAL A 9 66.78 -27.46 33.28
CA VAL A 9 66.08 -26.21 32.98
C VAL A 9 66.67 -25.12 33.87
N ASP A 10 67.08 -23.99 33.27
CA ASP A 10 67.72 -22.87 33.96
C ASP A 10 66.87 -22.40 35.17
N PRO A 11 67.43 -22.35 36.40
CA PRO A 11 66.70 -21.95 37.60
C PRO A 11 66.48 -20.44 37.72
N LEU A 12 67.13 -19.61 36.90
CA LEU A 12 67.05 -18.16 37.01
C LEU A 12 65.83 -17.61 36.26
N VAL A 13 64.92 -16.97 36.99
CA VAL A 13 63.79 -16.22 36.41
C VAL A 13 64.31 -14.89 35.90
N ALA A 14 64.11 -14.62 34.60
CA ALA A 14 64.71 -13.47 33.92
C ALA A 14 64.20 -12.11 34.44
N ASP A 15 63.00 -12.05 35.02
CA ASP A 15 62.42 -10.85 35.62
C ASP A 15 61.51 -11.23 36.80
N GLY A 16 61.95 -10.90 38.03
CA GLY A 16 61.20 -11.24 39.25
C GLY A 16 59.98 -10.35 39.51
N THR A 17 59.78 -9.28 38.73
CA THR A 17 58.64 -8.38 38.87
C THR A 17 57.48 -8.73 37.95
N ASP A 18 57.71 -9.54 36.92
CA ASP A 18 56.68 -10.09 36.03
C ASP A 18 56.23 -11.47 36.54
N LEU A 19 55.03 -11.54 37.13
CA LEU A 19 54.46 -12.78 37.64
C LEU A 19 54.27 -13.86 36.55
N GLN A 20 54.19 -13.48 35.26
CA GLN A 20 54.15 -14.46 34.17
C GLN A 20 55.50 -15.10 33.89
N ALA A 21 56.62 -14.46 34.26
CA ALA A 21 57.97 -15.02 34.09
C ALA A 21 58.22 -16.27 34.98
N TYR A 22 57.38 -16.50 35.99
CA TYR A 22 57.41 -17.70 36.83
C TYR A 22 56.71 -18.91 36.20
N ASN A 23 55.91 -18.73 35.14
CA ASN A 23 55.20 -19.83 34.47
C ASN A 23 56.04 -20.45 33.33
N ARG A 24 56.93 -21.38 33.69
CA ARG A 24 57.95 -21.97 32.80
C ARG A 24 57.44 -22.78 31.59
N TYR A 25 56.16 -23.15 31.55
CA TYR A 25 55.56 -23.92 30.45
C TYR A 25 54.67 -23.07 29.52
N SER A 26 54.61 -21.75 29.74
CA SER A 26 53.85 -20.83 28.92
C SER A 26 54.67 -20.38 27.71
N TYR A 27 54.48 -21.04 26.56
CA TYR A 27 55.26 -20.77 25.34
C TYR A 27 55.01 -19.41 24.69
N VAL A 28 54.06 -18.62 25.18
CA VAL A 28 53.77 -17.26 24.72
C VAL A 28 53.27 -16.46 25.92
N ARG A 29 53.72 -15.21 26.12
CA ARG A 29 53.12 -14.27 27.08
C ARG A 29 51.64 -14.09 26.69
N ASN A 30 50.77 -14.91 27.27
CA ASN A 30 49.34 -14.78 27.08
C ASN A 30 48.96 -13.51 27.84
N ASN A 31 48.68 -12.44 27.10
CA ASN A 31 48.22 -11.17 27.66
C ASN A 31 46.68 -11.13 27.60
N PRO A 32 45.96 -11.76 28.53
CA PRO A 32 44.50 -11.69 28.56
C PRO A 32 43.98 -10.28 28.89
N LEU A 33 44.85 -9.32 29.23
CA LEU A 33 44.46 -7.98 29.63
C LEU A 33 44.18 -7.03 28.46
N ASN A 34 44.56 -7.36 27.22
CA ASN A 34 44.23 -6.48 26.08
C ASN A 34 42.74 -6.53 25.69
N ALA A 35 42.02 -7.57 26.11
CA ALA A 35 40.62 -7.79 25.78
C ALA A 35 39.65 -7.25 26.85
N VAL A 36 40.18 -6.72 27.95
CA VAL A 36 39.40 -6.11 29.03
C VAL A 36 39.54 -4.60 28.89
N ASP A 37 38.48 -3.95 28.40
CA ASP A 37 38.42 -2.49 28.30
C ASP A 37 38.58 -1.85 29.71
N PRO A 38 39.67 -1.11 29.99
CA PRO A 38 39.91 -0.48 31.29
C PRO A 38 38.88 0.59 31.66
N SER A 39 38.06 1.05 30.70
CA SER A 39 37.09 2.13 30.90
C SER A 39 35.90 1.74 31.78
N GLY A 40 35.66 0.43 31.98
CA GLY A 40 34.54 -0.09 32.76
C GLY A 40 33.16 0.11 32.10
N TYR A 41 33.10 0.67 30.89
CA TYR A 41 31.85 0.81 30.15
C TYR A 41 31.43 -0.54 29.59
N ASN A 42 30.46 -1.18 30.24
CA ASN A 42 29.81 -2.35 29.68
C ASN A 42 28.96 -1.89 28.47
N PRO A 43 29.31 -2.25 27.22
CA PRO A 43 28.59 -1.80 26.03
C PRO A 43 27.11 -2.21 26.06
N VAL A 44 26.76 -3.27 26.79
CA VAL A 44 25.36 -3.69 27.01
C VAL A 44 24.57 -2.64 27.77
N VAL A 45 25.18 -1.97 28.76
CA VAL A 45 24.50 -0.93 29.57
C VAL A 45 24.24 0.32 28.73
N ILE A 46 25.21 0.74 27.90
CA ILE A 46 25.04 1.89 27.01
C ILE A 46 23.93 1.62 25.98
N ILE A 47 23.93 0.44 25.36
CA ILE A 47 22.90 0.05 24.39
C ILE A 47 21.51 0.03 25.06
N ALA A 48 21.39 -0.51 26.27
CA ALA A 48 20.13 -0.53 27.01
C ALA A 48 19.60 0.88 27.34
N GLN A 49 20.48 1.81 27.71
CA GLN A 49 20.10 3.21 27.97
C GLN A 49 19.62 3.94 26.72
N VAL A 50 20.27 3.73 25.58
CA VAL A 50 19.87 4.31 24.29
C VAL A 50 18.51 3.76 23.85
N ILE A 51 18.30 2.44 23.95
CA ILE A 51 17.00 1.80 23.63
C ILE A 51 15.91 2.35 24.55
N GLY A 52 16.16 2.46 25.85
CA GLY A 52 15.20 3.01 26.82
C GLY A 52 14.77 4.44 26.49
N ALA A 53 15.72 5.31 26.12
CA ALA A 53 15.42 6.68 25.71
C ALA A 53 14.59 6.76 24.42
N LEU A 54 14.90 5.92 23.42
CA LEU A 54 14.15 5.85 22.17
C LEU A 54 12.70 5.36 22.38
N VAL A 55 12.52 4.36 23.24
CA VAL A 55 11.18 3.85 23.60
C VAL A 55 10.37 4.93 24.33
N ALA A 56 10.97 5.64 25.30
CA ALA A 56 10.29 6.71 26.03
C ALA A 56 9.88 7.88 25.11
N ALA A 57 10.75 8.27 24.17
CA ALA A 57 10.44 9.31 23.19
C ALA A 57 9.28 8.91 22.26
N LYS A 58 9.24 7.65 21.84
CA LYS A 58 8.14 7.11 21.02
C LYS A 58 6.81 7.13 21.76
N VAL A 59 6.79 6.66 23.01
CA VAL A 59 5.57 6.66 23.84
C VAL A 59 5.05 8.10 24.07
N ALA A 60 5.94 9.07 24.31
CA ALA A 60 5.55 10.48 24.44
C ALA A 60 4.93 11.04 23.15
N ALA A 61 5.49 10.70 21.97
CA ALA A 61 4.94 11.11 20.68
C ALA A 61 3.55 10.51 20.42
N ASP A 62 3.35 9.24 20.78
CA ASP A 62 2.06 8.55 20.64
C ASP A 62 0.98 9.18 21.54
N ILE A 63 1.35 9.57 22.77
CA ILE A 63 0.44 10.27 23.71
C ILE A 63 -0.05 11.60 23.13
N VAL A 64 0.83 12.38 22.49
CA VAL A 64 0.45 13.67 21.87
C VAL A 64 -0.51 13.47 20.70
N VAL A 65 -0.30 12.41 19.91
CA VAL A 65 -1.21 12.05 18.79
C VAL A 65 -2.59 11.66 19.32
N VAL A 66 -2.65 10.82 20.35
CA VAL A 66 -3.91 10.42 20.99
C VAL A 66 -4.64 11.64 21.58
N ALA A 67 -3.92 12.54 22.27
CA ALA A 67 -4.51 13.76 22.82
C ALA A 67 -5.10 14.68 21.73
N TYR A 68 -4.42 14.82 20.58
CA TYR A 68 -4.92 15.55 19.43
C TYR A 68 -6.20 14.92 18.86
N TYR A 69 -6.27 13.59 18.76
CA TYR A 69 -7.47 12.89 18.29
C TYR A 69 -8.66 13.09 19.23
N ILE A 70 -8.44 13.02 20.54
CA ILE A 70 -9.48 13.30 21.53
C ILE A 70 -9.99 14.74 21.38
N TYR A 71 -9.09 15.71 21.17
CA TYR A 71 -9.47 17.11 20.95
C TYR A 71 -10.33 17.31 19.70
N VAL A 72 -9.96 16.72 18.55
CA VAL A 72 -10.74 16.82 17.30
C VAL A 72 -12.12 16.18 17.44
N ILE A 73 -12.22 15.04 18.12
CA ILE A 73 -13.51 14.39 18.39
C ILE A 73 -14.37 15.28 19.30
N TYR A 74 -13.78 15.85 20.35
CA TYR A 74 -14.49 16.73 21.27
C TYR A 74 -15.10 17.95 20.56
N THR A 75 -14.33 18.65 19.71
CA THR A 75 -14.82 19.83 18.98
C THR A 75 -15.91 19.47 17.97
N ALA A 76 -15.80 18.32 17.32
CA ALA A 76 -16.84 17.81 16.41
C ALA A 76 -18.16 17.53 17.15
N VAL A 77 -18.09 16.89 18.32
CA VAL A 77 -19.26 16.62 19.17
C VAL A 77 -19.89 17.91 19.68
N ASP A 78 -19.10 18.88 20.14
CA ASP A 78 -19.59 20.17 20.63
C ASP A 78 -20.30 20.97 19.52
N THR A 79 -19.76 20.94 18.30
CA THR A 79 -20.38 21.59 17.12
C THR A 79 -21.75 20.99 16.81
N ILE A 80 -21.87 19.65 16.83
CA ILE A 80 -23.15 18.97 16.67
C ILE A 80 -24.12 19.36 17.80
N TYR A 81 -23.65 19.31 19.05
CA TYR A 81 -24.47 19.63 20.21
C TYR A 81 -25.05 21.05 20.13
N ASN A 82 -24.22 22.05 19.82
CA ASN A 82 -24.65 23.44 19.67
C ASN A 82 -25.64 23.62 18.51
N SER A 83 -25.44 22.92 17.39
CA SER A 83 -26.38 22.95 16.27
C SER A 83 -27.76 22.36 16.65
N VAL A 84 -27.78 21.29 17.45
CA VAL A 84 -29.02 20.66 17.95
C VAL A 84 -29.73 21.57 18.95
N GLN A 85 -29.01 22.24 19.84
CA GLN A 85 -29.62 23.21 20.76
C GLN A 85 -30.20 24.41 20.02
N ALA A 86 -29.49 24.95 19.03
CA ALA A 86 -30.00 26.04 18.19
C ALA A 86 -31.29 25.63 17.46
N PHE A 87 -31.35 24.40 16.93
CA PHE A 87 -32.57 23.85 16.34
C PHE A 87 -33.72 23.73 17.35
N LYS A 88 -33.44 23.18 18.54
CA LYS A 88 -34.43 23.00 19.61
C LYS A 88 -35.08 24.31 20.05
N TYR A 89 -34.31 25.39 20.13
CA TYR A 89 -34.79 26.71 20.56
C TYR A 89 -35.22 27.63 19.40
N GLY A 90 -35.37 27.09 18.17
CA GLY A 90 -35.85 27.85 17.00
C GLY A 90 -34.84 28.87 16.46
N GLN A 91 -33.60 28.84 16.90
CA GLN A 91 -32.50 29.71 16.44
C GLN A 91 -31.76 29.12 15.24
N GLY A 92 -32.03 27.87 14.87
CA GLY A 92 -31.45 27.18 13.72
C GLY A 92 -32.46 26.31 12.98
N GLY A 93 -32.27 26.16 11.66
CA GLY A 93 -33.04 25.22 10.84
C GLY A 93 -32.40 23.84 10.79
N PHE A 94 -33.14 22.85 10.27
CA PHE A 94 -32.63 21.48 10.05
C PHE A 94 -31.31 21.45 9.26
N GLY A 95 -31.13 22.38 8.32
CA GLY A 95 -29.88 22.53 7.55
C GLY A 95 -28.64 22.80 8.42
N ALA A 96 -28.78 23.53 9.53
CA ALA A 96 -27.64 23.83 10.41
C ALA A 96 -27.13 22.57 11.14
N VAL A 97 -28.06 21.69 11.58
CA VAL A 97 -27.73 20.40 12.20
C VAL A 97 -27.06 19.48 11.19
N PHE A 98 -27.60 19.41 9.98
CA PHE A 98 -27.03 18.59 8.91
C PHE A 98 -25.61 19.07 8.50
N SER A 99 -25.42 20.37 8.33
CA SER A 99 -24.10 20.94 8.02
C SER A 99 -23.07 20.69 9.13
N ALA A 100 -23.47 20.81 10.41
CA ALA A 100 -22.61 20.50 11.54
C ALA A 100 -22.21 19.01 11.58
N ALA A 101 -23.16 18.11 11.32
CA ALA A 101 -22.89 16.68 11.25
C ALA A 101 -21.93 16.31 10.10
N MET A 102 -22.09 16.94 8.93
CA MET A 102 -21.19 16.72 7.79
C MET A 102 -19.79 17.29 8.03
N ALA A 103 -19.67 18.46 8.67
CA ALA A 103 -18.38 19.03 9.05
C ALA A 103 -17.64 18.14 10.06
N ALA A 104 -18.35 17.63 11.08
CA ALA A 104 -17.83 16.68 12.04
C ALA A 104 -17.34 15.37 11.36
N TYR A 105 -18.14 14.84 10.43
CA TYR A 105 -17.77 13.66 9.65
C TYR A 105 -16.49 13.90 8.82
N GLY A 106 -16.41 15.04 8.14
CA GLY A 106 -15.21 15.45 7.39
C GLY A 106 -13.96 15.52 8.27
N ALA A 107 -14.06 16.16 9.44
CA ALA A 107 -12.94 16.26 10.38
C ALA A 107 -12.46 14.89 10.89
N VAL A 108 -13.38 13.99 11.25
CA VAL A 108 -13.05 12.62 11.70
C VAL A 108 -12.47 11.77 10.56
N SER A 109 -13.00 11.89 9.35
CA SER A 109 -12.49 11.17 8.18
C SER A 109 -11.07 11.61 7.78
N GLY A 110 -10.77 12.91 7.81
CA GLY A 110 -9.43 13.43 7.59
C GLY A 110 -8.43 12.95 8.65
N LEU A 111 -8.88 12.76 9.88
CA LEU A 111 -8.12 12.19 10.99
C LEU A 111 -7.62 10.78 10.70
N THR A 112 -8.52 9.92 10.18
CA THR A 112 -8.20 8.54 9.78
C THR A 112 -7.26 8.46 8.57
N SER A 113 -7.26 9.48 7.72
CA SER A 113 -6.29 9.62 6.63
C SER A 113 -4.91 10.06 7.14
N MET A 114 -4.85 10.93 8.16
CA MET A 114 -3.58 11.40 8.75
C MET A 114 -2.88 10.37 9.64
N SER A 115 -3.62 9.52 10.37
CA SER A 115 -3.02 8.39 11.12
C SER A 115 -2.25 7.44 10.19
N SER A 116 -2.73 7.30 8.95
CA SER A 116 -2.11 6.48 7.92
C SER A 116 -0.84 7.11 7.31
N ALA A 117 -0.69 8.43 7.43
CA ALA A 117 0.44 9.19 6.86
C ALA A 117 1.63 9.35 7.81
N LYS A 118 1.43 9.28 9.14
CA LYS A 118 2.50 9.57 10.13
C LYS A 118 3.48 8.42 10.37
N GLY A 119 3.22 7.23 9.83
CA GLY A 119 4.09 6.05 9.94
C GLY A 119 5.36 6.06 9.08
N THR A 120 5.62 7.12 8.31
CA THR A 120 6.64 7.14 7.24
C THR A 120 7.81 8.13 7.47
N GLY A 121 7.89 8.76 8.65
CA GLY A 121 8.74 9.94 8.87
C GLY A 121 10.21 9.72 9.29
N THR A 122 10.62 8.51 9.68
CA THR A 122 11.97 8.31 10.24
C THR A 122 12.51 6.94 9.88
N GLU A 123 13.20 6.80 8.74
CA GLU A 123 14.31 5.85 8.52
C GLU A 123 14.78 5.88 7.05
N GLY A 124 16.10 6.01 6.84
CA GLY A 124 16.75 5.41 5.66
C GLY A 124 17.27 6.32 4.55
N ALA A 125 18.23 7.21 4.86
CA ALA A 125 19.19 7.66 3.85
C ALA A 125 20.29 6.58 3.67
N GLY A 126 20.35 5.91 2.51
CA GLY A 126 21.52 5.10 2.15
C GLY A 126 21.28 3.99 1.12
N GLY A 127 21.97 4.07 -0.03
CA GLY A 127 22.32 2.90 -0.85
C GLY A 127 21.55 2.71 -2.17
N LYS A 128 21.95 3.43 -3.22
CA LYS A 128 21.59 3.09 -4.61
C LYS A 128 22.41 1.88 -5.08
N GLY A 129 21.76 0.74 -5.29
CA GLY A 129 22.36 -0.44 -5.93
C GLY A 129 21.33 -1.18 -6.78
N GLY A 130 21.25 -0.82 -8.06
CA GLY A 130 20.36 -1.49 -9.02
C GLY A 130 20.84 -2.91 -9.31
N ARG A 131 20.04 -3.91 -8.96
CA ARG A 131 20.24 -5.30 -9.41
C ARG A 131 19.32 -5.58 -10.60
N PRO A 132 19.80 -6.20 -11.68
CA PRO A 132 18.96 -6.59 -12.80
C PRO A 132 17.97 -7.69 -12.40
N ALA A 133 16.75 -7.61 -12.93
CA ALA A 133 15.74 -8.66 -12.78
C ALA A 133 16.05 -9.83 -13.73
N TYR A 134 15.97 -11.05 -13.21
CA TYR A 134 16.08 -12.31 -13.96
C TYR A 134 14.72 -13.00 -13.95
N ASP A 135 14.39 -13.74 -15.01
CA ASP A 135 13.17 -14.56 -15.02
C ASP A 135 13.31 -15.84 -14.15
N ALA A 136 12.22 -16.58 -13.97
CA ALA A 136 12.17 -17.82 -13.18
C ALA A 136 13.05 -18.97 -13.73
N ARG A 137 13.74 -18.76 -14.85
CA ARG A 137 14.68 -19.72 -15.47
C ARG A 137 16.10 -19.16 -15.57
N GLY A 138 16.39 -18.02 -14.92
CA GLY A 138 17.72 -17.38 -14.93
C GLY A 138 18.06 -16.66 -16.24
N GLY A 139 17.08 -16.45 -17.13
CA GLY A 139 17.26 -15.68 -18.35
C GLY A 139 17.36 -14.19 -18.05
N LYS A 140 18.38 -13.53 -18.61
CA LYS A 140 18.49 -12.06 -18.61
C LYS A 140 17.37 -11.53 -19.52
N ILE A 141 16.40 -10.82 -18.95
CA ILE A 141 15.33 -10.21 -19.73
C ILE A 141 15.96 -9.05 -20.52
N GLU A 142 16.24 -9.28 -21.79
CA GLU A 142 16.60 -8.19 -22.70
C GLU A 142 15.38 -7.28 -22.84
N GLY A 143 15.51 -6.06 -22.34
CA GLY A 143 14.46 -5.07 -22.44
C GLY A 143 14.14 -4.82 -23.90
N MET A 144 12.94 -5.23 -24.33
CA MET A 144 12.30 -4.68 -25.50
C MET A 144 12.06 -3.19 -25.23
N GLY A 145 13.06 -2.37 -25.55
CA GLY A 145 12.93 -0.94 -25.67
C GLY A 145 12.00 -0.65 -26.83
N ALA A 146 10.69 -0.69 -26.56
CA ALA A 146 9.71 -0.10 -27.44
C ALA A 146 10.13 1.37 -27.63
N LYS A 147 10.48 1.70 -28.88
CA LYS A 147 10.68 3.09 -29.29
C LYS A 147 9.35 3.80 -29.08
N ASN A 148 9.20 4.52 -27.97
CA ASN A 148 8.14 5.49 -27.78
C ASN A 148 8.40 6.66 -28.75
N SER A 149 8.08 6.46 -30.03
CA SER A 149 7.75 7.59 -30.90
C SER A 149 6.56 8.28 -30.25
N ALA A 150 6.71 9.57 -29.95
CA ALA A 150 5.70 10.44 -29.37
C ALA A 150 4.40 10.42 -30.19
N PHE A 151 3.56 9.43 -29.91
CA PHE A 151 2.13 9.60 -30.00
C PHE A 151 1.81 10.37 -28.72
N GLU A 152 1.70 11.69 -28.81
CA GLU A 152 0.87 12.42 -27.87
C GLU A 152 -0.53 12.40 -28.49
N PRO A 153 -1.33 11.32 -28.27
CA PRO A 153 -2.74 11.44 -28.58
C PRO A 153 -3.25 12.62 -27.75
N GLU A 154 -4.14 13.44 -28.28
CA GLU A 154 -4.95 14.30 -27.43
C GLU A 154 -5.59 13.39 -26.39
N ILE A 155 -5.07 13.36 -25.16
CA ILE A 155 -5.56 12.44 -24.11
C ILE A 155 -6.76 13.05 -23.39
N PHE A 156 -6.93 14.35 -23.57
CA PHE A 156 -7.93 15.18 -22.95
C PHE A 156 -9.07 15.44 -23.92
N GLU A 157 -10.27 15.34 -23.36
CA GLU A 157 -11.45 15.91 -23.99
C GLU A 157 -11.65 17.32 -23.43
N ASP A 158 -12.32 18.16 -24.20
CA ASP A 158 -12.90 19.37 -23.66
C ASP A 158 -13.98 19.00 -22.62
N ASN A 159 -14.41 19.98 -21.82
CA ASN A 159 -15.49 19.77 -20.83
C ASN A 159 -16.87 19.68 -21.50
N SER A 160 -16.95 19.22 -22.75
CA SER A 160 -18.20 19.04 -23.47
C SER A 160 -19.00 17.88 -22.85
N PRO A 161 -20.34 17.99 -22.81
CA PRO A 161 -21.20 16.87 -22.48
C PRO A 161 -20.93 15.66 -23.38
N PHE A 162 -21.17 14.45 -22.87
CA PHE A 162 -21.18 13.27 -23.73
C PHE A 162 -22.26 13.40 -24.80
N THR A 163 -21.93 12.96 -26.01
CA THR A 163 -22.92 12.79 -27.08
C THR A 163 -23.90 11.67 -26.72
N GLU A 164 -25.09 11.66 -27.32
CA GLU A 164 -26.09 10.58 -27.07
C GLU A 164 -25.53 9.18 -27.36
N SER A 165 -24.69 9.06 -28.40
CA SER A 165 -24.01 7.81 -28.74
C SER A 165 -23.02 7.38 -27.66
N GLN A 166 -22.25 8.32 -27.11
CA GLN A 166 -21.33 8.08 -26.00
C GLN A 166 -22.07 7.67 -24.72
N ILE A 167 -23.17 8.35 -24.39
CA ILE A 167 -24.02 7.99 -23.23
C ILE A 167 -24.52 6.56 -23.37
N LYS A 168 -25.05 6.20 -24.54
CA LYS A 168 -25.60 4.87 -24.79
C LYS A 168 -24.56 3.75 -24.65
N GLU A 169 -23.38 3.91 -25.26
CA GLU A 169 -22.36 2.86 -25.19
C GLU A 169 -21.71 2.81 -23.80
N LEU A 170 -21.58 3.94 -23.12
CA LEU A 170 -21.09 3.98 -21.74
C LEU A 170 -22.08 3.33 -20.76
N ASP A 171 -23.38 3.57 -20.91
CA ASP A 171 -24.42 2.87 -20.13
C ASP A 171 -24.35 1.35 -20.35
N LYS A 172 -24.16 0.92 -21.60
CA LYS A 172 -23.97 -0.51 -21.91
C LYS A 172 -22.73 -1.09 -21.23
N GLN A 173 -21.61 -0.36 -21.21
CA GLN A 173 -20.40 -0.77 -20.49
C GLN A 173 -20.65 -0.84 -18.98
N ILE A 174 -21.30 0.17 -18.39
CA ILE A 174 -21.68 0.20 -16.97
C ILE A 174 -22.55 -1.02 -16.61
N GLU A 175 -23.56 -1.33 -17.41
CA GLU A 175 -24.43 -2.51 -17.20
C GLU A 175 -23.66 -3.83 -17.27
N LEU A 176 -22.67 -3.91 -18.17
CA LEU A 176 -21.81 -5.09 -18.29
C LEU A 176 -20.96 -5.29 -17.02
N GLU A 177 -20.39 -4.22 -16.48
CA GLU A 177 -19.61 -4.25 -15.23
C GLU A 177 -20.50 -4.49 -14.00
N LYS A 178 -21.70 -3.92 -13.94
CA LYS A 178 -22.72 -4.25 -12.91
C LYS A 178 -23.01 -5.74 -12.88
N LYS A 179 -23.29 -6.32 -14.06
CA LYS A 179 -23.58 -7.76 -14.19
C LYS A 179 -22.41 -8.62 -13.75
N ALA A 180 -21.17 -8.24 -14.08
CA ALA A 180 -19.98 -8.94 -13.64
C ALA A 180 -19.84 -8.92 -12.10
N ALA A 181 -19.90 -7.73 -11.48
CA ALA A 181 -19.80 -7.59 -10.02
C ALA A 181 -20.91 -8.36 -9.28
N LYS A 182 -22.15 -8.32 -9.78
CA LYS A 182 -23.28 -9.09 -9.22
C LYS A 182 -23.07 -10.60 -9.33
N THR A 183 -22.62 -11.07 -10.49
CA THR A 183 -22.37 -12.49 -10.75
C THR A 183 -21.29 -13.01 -9.81
N GLU A 184 -20.19 -12.29 -9.67
CA GLU A 184 -19.09 -12.70 -8.80
C GLU A 184 -19.46 -12.64 -7.31
N THR A 185 -20.26 -11.65 -6.89
CA THR A 185 -20.86 -11.64 -5.53
C THR A 185 -21.64 -12.92 -5.26
N PHE A 186 -22.50 -13.33 -6.19
CA PHE A 186 -23.35 -14.52 -6.06
C PHE A 186 -22.52 -15.82 -6.04
N GLU A 187 -21.61 -15.96 -7.01
CA GLU A 187 -20.75 -17.13 -7.16
C GLU A 187 -19.83 -17.32 -5.94
N LEU A 188 -19.22 -16.25 -5.43
CA LEU A 188 -18.38 -16.29 -4.23
C LEU A 188 -19.18 -16.60 -2.96
N LYS A 189 -20.45 -16.19 -2.84
CA LYS A 189 -21.29 -16.52 -1.68
C LYS A 189 -21.83 -17.96 -1.71
N LEU A 190 -22.14 -18.50 -2.89
CA LEU A 190 -22.81 -19.81 -3.01
C LEU A 190 -21.86 -20.97 -3.25
N ARG A 191 -20.82 -20.80 -4.05
CA ARG A 191 -19.98 -21.92 -4.48
C ARG A 191 -18.80 -22.10 -3.56
N ASN A 192 -19.03 -22.84 -2.47
CA ASN A 192 -17.97 -23.12 -1.52
C ASN A 192 -16.81 -23.99 -2.10
N SER A 193 -16.99 -24.65 -3.25
CA SER A 193 -16.13 -25.77 -3.66
C SER A 193 -15.65 -25.80 -5.13
N THR A 194 -15.96 -24.82 -5.99
CA THR A 194 -15.48 -24.91 -7.38
C THR A 194 -13.98 -24.59 -7.48
N LYS A 195 -13.21 -25.54 -8.02
CA LYS A 195 -11.76 -25.42 -8.21
C LYS A 195 -11.36 -24.18 -9.04
N SER A 196 -12.18 -23.81 -10.03
CA SER A 196 -11.95 -22.63 -10.86
C SER A 196 -11.99 -21.32 -10.06
N VAL A 197 -13.05 -21.08 -9.27
CA VAL A 197 -13.17 -19.89 -8.42
C VAL A 197 -12.01 -19.82 -7.43
N SER A 198 -11.63 -20.96 -6.85
CA SER A 198 -10.48 -21.00 -5.96
C SER A 198 -9.15 -20.60 -6.61
N ASN A 199 -8.92 -20.92 -7.89
CA ASN A 199 -7.66 -20.59 -8.55
C ASN A 199 -7.59 -19.10 -8.85
N SER A 200 -8.63 -18.52 -9.44
CA SER A 200 -8.70 -17.09 -9.72
C SER A 200 -8.65 -16.25 -8.43
N LEU A 201 -9.34 -16.70 -7.37
CA LEU A 201 -9.30 -16.03 -6.07
C LEU A 201 -7.90 -16.09 -5.45
N ARG A 202 -7.23 -17.23 -5.51
CA ARG A 202 -5.84 -17.37 -5.01
C ARG A 202 -4.85 -16.56 -5.84
N GLU A 203 -5.04 -16.49 -7.16
CA GLU A 203 -4.19 -15.69 -8.04
C GLU A 203 -4.30 -14.20 -7.72
N ALA A 204 -5.53 -13.70 -7.58
CA ALA A 204 -5.77 -12.29 -7.31
C ALA A 204 -5.55 -11.89 -5.84
N PHE A 205 -5.98 -12.70 -4.87
CA PHE A 205 -6.03 -12.31 -3.45
C PHE A 205 -5.14 -13.15 -2.53
N GLY A 206 -4.52 -14.22 -3.04
CA GLY A 206 -3.47 -15.02 -2.36
C GLY A 206 -3.93 -16.16 -1.50
N THR A 207 -5.09 -16.04 -0.89
CA THR A 207 -5.61 -17.04 0.05
C THR A 207 -7.07 -17.35 -0.26
N GLN A 208 -7.49 -18.59 0.02
CA GLN A 208 -8.90 -18.99 -0.15
C GLN A 208 -9.80 -18.36 0.91
N ASP A 209 -9.24 -18.02 2.09
CA ASP A 209 -9.97 -17.44 3.23
C ASP A 209 -10.45 -15.99 2.97
N ALA A 210 -10.07 -15.40 1.83
CA ALA A 210 -10.52 -14.07 1.42
C ALA A 210 -11.91 -14.06 0.76
N ARG A 211 -12.51 -15.22 0.49
CA ARG A 211 -13.72 -15.34 -0.33
C ARG A 211 -14.87 -14.44 0.14
N GLN A 212 -15.19 -14.48 1.43
CA GLN A 212 -16.32 -13.71 1.96
C GLN A 212 -16.06 -12.21 1.82
N ASP A 213 -14.90 -11.73 2.22
CA ASP A 213 -14.51 -10.32 2.11
C ASP A 213 -14.49 -9.84 0.65
N VAL A 214 -14.00 -10.66 -0.29
CA VAL A 214 -14.01 -10.35 -1.72
C VAL A 214 -15.44 -10.30 -2.25
N ALA A 215 -16.32 -11.20 -1.80
CA ALA A 215 -17.73 -11.17 -2.15
C ALA A 215 -18.42 -9.91 -1.62
N GLU A 216 -18.13 -9.52 -0.38
CA GLU A 216 -18.62 -8.28 0.23
C GLU A 216 -18.07 -7.05 -0.51
N GLY A 217 -16.83 -7.11 -1.00
CA GLY A 217 -16.24 -6.06 -1.81
C GLY A 217 -16.92 -5.90 -3.16
N PHE A 218 -17.14 -7.00 -3.90
CA PHE A 218 -17.93 -6.99 -5.12
C PHE A 218 -19.37 -6.50 -4.88
N GLU A 219 -19.98 -6.83 -3.74
CA GLU A 219 -21.31 -6.35 -3.39
C GLU A 219 -21.34 -4.82 -3.19
N LYS A 220 -20.35 -4.27 -2.49
CA LYS A 220 -20.21 -2.81 -2.30
C LYS A 220 -20.01 -2.11 -3.64
N ILE A 221 -19.13 -2.65 -4.49
CA ILE A 221 -18.87 -2.14 -5.83
C ILE A 221 -20.15 -2.18 -6.67
N HIS A 222 -20.85 -3.31 -6.70
CA HIS A 222 -22.12 -3.47 -7.41
C HIS A 222 -23.17 -2.45 -6.94
N LYS A 223 -23.35 -2.28 -5.62
CA LYS A 223 -24.30 -1.30 -5.07
C LYS A 223 -23.98 0.14 -5.46
N LYS A 224 -22.70 0.49 -5.60
CA LYS A 224 -22.28 1.81 -6.08
C LYS A 224 -22.48 1.94 -7.59
N LEU A 225 -22.07 0.93 -8.37
CA LEU A 225 -22.32 0.88 -9.81
C LEU A 225 -23.80 0.96 -10.14
N ASP A 226 -24.69 0.29 -9.39
CA ASP A 226 -26.15 0.29 -9.59
C ASP A 226 -26.76 1.71 -9.62
N ARG A 227 -26.12 2.64 -8.91
CA ARG A 227 -26.50 4.07 -8.85
C ARG A 227 -25.73 4.94 -9.86
N THR A 228 -24.77 4.37 -10.57
CA THR A 228 -23.99 5.03 -11.61
C THR A 228 -24.71 4.88 -12.95
N THR A 229 -24.85 6.00 -13.64
CA THR A 229 -25.27 6.10 -15.05
C THR A 229 -24.17 6.82 -15.83
N ALA A 230 -24.19 6.78 -17.16
CA ALA A 230 -23.27 7.54 -18.00
C ALA A 230 -23.29 9.05 -17.70
N ILE A 231 -24.42 9.59 -17.23
CA ILE A 231 -24.57 11.00 -16.83
C ILE A 231 -23.75 11.31 -15.56
N ASN A 232 -23.50 10.32 -14.70
CA ASN A 232 -22.68 10.48 -13.48
C ASN A 232 -21.17 10.28 -13.74
N VAL A 233 -20.80 9.80 -14.92
CA VAL A 233 -19.41 9.72 -15.35
C VAL A 233 -19.02 11.08 -15.95
N LYS A 234 -17.75 11.48 -15.79
CA LYS A 234 -17.21 12.73 -16.31
C LYS A 234 -16.02 12.46 -17.21
N LYS A 235 -15.67 13.40 -18.08
CA LYS A 235 -14.45 13.32 -18.89
C LYS A 235 -13.26 13.83 -18.07
N ILE A 236 -12.09 13.20 -18.21
CA ILE A 236 -10.83 13.75 -17.71
C ILE A 236 -10.43 14.91 -18.63
N THR A 237 -10.30 16.10 -18.05
CA THR A 237 -9.84 17.32 -18.74
C THR A 237 -8.40 17.63 -18.35
N GLN A 238 -7.77 18.59 -19.05
CA GLN A 238 -6.43 19.08 -18.70
C GLN A 238 -6.36 19.60 -17.25
N GLU A 239 -7.38 20.34 -16.80
CA GLU A 239 -7.44 20.90 -15.44
C GLU A 239 -7.34 19.81 -14.35
N HIS A 240 -7.97 18.66 -14.59
CA HIS A 240 -7.87 17.51 -13.68
C HIS A 240 -6.43 17.00 -13.59
N MET A 241 -5.72 16.92 -14.72
CA MET A 241 -4.33 16.46 -14.75
C MET A 241 -3.37 17.45 -14.10
N ASP A 242 -3.58 18.74 -14.35
CA ASP A 242 -2.80 19.81 -13.73
C ASP A 242 -2.95 19.75 -12.21
N THR A 243 -4.17 19.50 -11.73
CA THR A 243 -4.48 19.31 -10.31
C THR A 243 -3.85 18.05 -9.73
N TRP A 244 -3.84 16.94 -10.48
CA TRP A 244 -3.29 15.67 -10.01
C TRP A 244 -1.76 15.59 -10.07
N GLY A 245 -1.09 16.51 -10.78
CA GLY A 245 0.37 16.52 -10.94
C GLY A 245 0.91 15.24 -11.60
N LYS A 246 0.09 14.54 -12.41
CA LYS A 246 0.43 13.21 -12.94
C LYS A 246 1.07 13.31 -14.32
N THR A 247 2.17 12.57 -14.51
CA THR A 247 2.83 12.39 -15.81
C THR A 247 2.17 11.33 -16.70
N LYS A 248 1.19 10.58 -16.18
CA LYS A 248 0.44 9.56 -16.89
C LYS A 248 -1.05 9.76 -16.69
N VAL A 249 -1.80 9.79 -17.78
CA VAL A 249 -3.26 9.89 -17.74
C VAL A 249 -3.82 8.50 -17.46
N PRO A 250 -4.61 8.31 -16.40
CA PRO A 250 -5.22 7.03 -16.14
C PRO A 250 -6.38 6.80 -17.12
N LEU A 251 -6.72 5.54 -17.40
CA LEU A 251 -7.88 5.22 -18.25
C LEU A 251 -9.16 5.78 -17.64
N ALA A 252 -9.31 5.63 -16.32
CA ALA A 252 -10.35 6.24 -15.52
C ALA A 252 -9.80 6.66 -14.14
N ALA A 253 -10.53 7.48 -13.40
CA ALA A 253 -10.14 7.94 -12.07
C ALA A 253 -11.37 8.22 -11.20
N ALA A 254 -11.37 7.72 -9.98
CA ALA A 254 -12.32 8.13 -8.94
C ALA A 254 -11.88 9.43 -8.26
N TRP A 255 -12.71 10.47 -8.31
CA TRP A 255 -12.44 11.74 -7.64
C TRP A 255 -13.73 12.43 -7.18
N GLU A 256 -13.73 12.99 -5.97
CA GLU A 256 -14.88 13.70 -5.38
C GLU A 256 -16.23 12.96 -5.51
N GLY A 257 -16.23 11.64 -5.35
CA GLY A 257 -17.44 10.82 -5.43
C GLY A 257 -17.90 10.44 -6.84
N ASN A 258 -17.21 10.93 -7.88
CA ASN A 258 -17.51 10.69 -9.30
C ASN A 258 -16.44 9.80 -9.96
N ILE A 259 -16.79 9.22 -11.11
CA ILE A 259 -15.84 8.52 -11.99
C ILE A 259 -15.52 9.44 -13.16
N TYR A 260 -14.25 9.63 -13.43
CA TYR A 260 -13.73 10.36 -14.59
C TYR A 260 -13.11 9.36 -15.56
N ILE A 261 -13.34 9.51 -16.86
CA ILE A 261 -12.76 8.65 -17.90
C ILE A 261 -11.94 9.47 -18.89
N SER A 262 -10.81 8.92 -19.33
CA SER A 262 -9.97 9.52 -20.36
C SER A 262 -10.57 9.34 -21.76
N LYS A 263 -10.10 10.13 -22.72
CA LYS A 263 -10.45 9.96 -24.14
C LYS A 263 -10.10 8.57 -24.65
N THR A 264 -8.98 8.00 -24.20
CA THR A 264 -8.54 6.65 -24.57
C THR A 264 -9.53 5.59 -24.12
N TYR A 265 -9.98 5.63 -22.85
CA TYR A 265 -10.97 4.68 -22.37
C TYR A 265 -12.33 4.86 -23.06
N LEU A 266 -12.75 6.11 -23.25
CA LEU A 266 -13.97 6.40 -23.99
C LEU A 266 -13.93 5.82 -25.41
N ASN A 267 -12.81 5.97 -26.13
CA ASN A 267 -12.64 5.38 -27.46
C ASN A 267 -12.71 3.84 -27.43
N GLN A 268 -12.17 3.20 -26.40
CA GLN A 268 -12.31 1.75 -26.21
C GLN A 268 -13.77 1.34 -25.96
N VAL A 269 -14.51 2.12 -25.18
CA VAL A 269 -15.95 1.90 -24.97
C VAL A 269 -16.69 2.02 -26.30
N MET A 270 -16.46 3.11 -27.04
CA MET A 270 -17.08 3.35 -28.34
C MET A 270 -16.76 2.28 -29.40
N SER A 271 -15.58 1.68 -29.35
CA SER A 271 -15.18 0.61 -30.27
C SER A 271 -15.58 -0.80 -29.81
N GLY A 272 -16.20 -0.93 -28.62
CA GLY A 272 -16.50 -2.21 -28.00
C GLY A 272 -15.26 -3.00 -27.56
N GLN A 273 -14.11 -2.34 -27.45
CA GLN A 273 -12.84 -2.91 -26.99
C GLN A 273 -12.59 -2.68 -25.50
N ALA A 274 -13.40 -1.85 -24.84
CA ALA A 274 -13.32 -1.68 -23.40
C ALA A 274 -13.58 -3.02 -22.71
N GLY A 275 -12.60 -3.45 -21.92
CA GLY A 275 -12.79 -4.61 -21.07
C GLY A 275 -13.58 -4.28 -19.81
N VAL A 276 -14.10 -5.32 -19.19
CA VAL A 276 -14.68 -5.34 -17.85
C VAL A 276 -13.56 -5.11 -16.85
N GLY A 277 -13.77 -4.27 -15.83
CA GLY A 277 -12.83 -4.16 -14.72
C GLY A 277 -12.37 -2.74 -14.48
N THR A 278 -12.29 -1.89 -15.51
CA THR A 278 -11.84 -0.50 -15.34
C THR A 278 -12.83 0.30 -14.48
N LEU A 279 -14.14 0.23 -14.74
CA LEU A 279 -15.11 0.94 -13.91
C LEU A 279 -15.27 0.29 -12.54
N ILE A 280 -15.13 -1.04 -12.43
CA ILE A 280 -15.08 -1.77 -11.16
C ILE A 280 -13.92 -1.28 -10.30
N HIS A 281 -12.74 -1.11 -10.89
CA HIS A 281 -11.54 -0.58 -10.23
C HIS A 281 -11.79 0.82 -9.70
N GLU A 282 -12.26 1.74 -10.54
CA GLU A 282 -12.54 3.10 -10.06
C GLU A 282 -13.69 3.13 -9.06
N THR A 283 -14.71 2.31 -9.23
CA THR A 283 -15.81 2.21 -8.28
C THR A 283 -15.33 1.68 -6.93
N ALA A 284 -14.35 0.77 -6.92
CA ALA A 284 -13.74 0.28 -5.70
C ALA A 284 -13.17 1.44 -4.86
N HIS A 285 -12.48 2.40 -5.48
CA HIS A 285 -12.04 3.61 -4.78
C HIS A 285 -13.18 4.39 -4.14
N LEU A 286 -14.32 4.52 -4.84
CA LEU A 286 -15.50 5.22 -4.33
C LEU A 286 -16.19 4.52 -3.15
N VAL A 287 -15.89 3.24 -2.91
CA VAL A 287 -16.37 2.49 -1.73
C VAL A 287 -15.29 2.31 -0.64
N GLY A 288 -14.21 3.10 -0.72
CA GLY A 288 -13.16 3.20 0.30
C GLY A 288 -11.97 2.27 0.07
N PHE A 289 -11.86 1.65 -1.11
CA PHE A 289 -10.71 0.80 -1.43
C PHE A 289 -9.54 1.67 -1.89
N ASN A 290 -8.33 1.24 -1.60
CA ASN A 290 -7.15 2.03 -1.88
C ASN A 290 -6.04 1.13 -2.40
N HIS A 291 -5.19 1.70 -3.25
CA HIS A 291 -3.88 1.13 -3.49
C HIS A 291 -3.11 1.28 -2.19
N TYR A 292 -2.91 0.18 -1.46
CA TYR A 292 -1.95 0.21 -0.37
C TYR A 292 -0.58 0.38 -1.01
N ALA A 293 -0.06 1.61 -0.96
CA ALA A 293 1.32 1.89 -1.25
C ALA A 293 2.15 1.12 -0.24
N TYR A 294 2.73 0.01 -0.67
CA TYR A 294 3.86 -0.54 0.06
C TYR A 294 4.97 0.52 0.10
N ASP A 295 5.65 0.61 1.23
CA ASP A 295 6.56 1.69 1.61
C ASP A 295 7.34 2.31 0.43
N GLY A 296 7.29 3.65 0.34
CA GLY A 296 8.34 4.58 -0.09
C GLY A 296 9.20 4.35 -1.34
N SER A 297 9.09 3.24 -2.06
CA SER A 297 10.08 2.81 -3.06
C SER A 297 9.49 2.46 -4.42
N ILE A 298 8.16 2.44 -4.53
CA ILE A 298 7.50 2.21 -5.82
C ILE A 298 7.35 3.56 -6.51
N ASN A 299 8.40 3.94 -7.24
CA ASN A 299 8.29 4.89 -8.34
C ASN A 299 7.05 4.52 -9.16
N SER A 300 6.10 5.43 -9.30
CA SER A 300 4.87 5.33 -10.13
C SER A 300 5.13 5.05 -11.63
N GLY A 301 6.37 4.76 -11.99
CA GLY A 301 6.82 4.32 -13.30
C GLY A 301 6.83 2.80 -13.52
N VAL A 302 6.61 1.95 -12.50
CA VAL A 302 6.61 0.50 -12.73
C VAL A 302 5.34 0.10 -13.50
N SER A 303 5.52 -0.56 -14.64
CA SER A 303 4.44 -0.97 -15.55
C SER A 303 3.37 -1.82 -14.83
N ASP A 304 2.12 -1.80 -15.31
CA ASP A 304 1.01 -2.60 -14.76
C ASP A 304 1.36 -4.09 -14.59
N GLY A 305 2.24 -4.63 -15.44
CA GLY A 305 2.74 -6.00 -15.31
C GLY A 305 3.53 -6.26 -14.02
N PHE A 306 4.21 -5.26 -13.46
CA PHE A 306 4.98 -5.36 -12.23
C PHE A 306 4.13 -5.18 -10.98
N ALA A 307 3.07 -4.38 -11.05
CA ALA A 307 2.05 -4.29 -9.99
C ALA A 307 1.33 -5.64 -9.83
N ARG A 308 0.85 -6.21 -10.95
CA ARG A 308 0.22 -7.54 -10.98
C ARG A 308 1.17 -8.65 -10.50
N GLY A 309 2.45 -8.60 -10.89
CA GLY A 309 3.48 -9.56 -10.46
C GLY A 309 3.87 -9.48 -8.98
N ARG A 310 3.93 -8.26 -8.39
CA ARG A 310 4.20 -8.08 -6.96
C ARG A 310 2.99 -8.37 -6.08
N GLU A 311 1.79 -8.03 -6.51
CA GLU A 311 0.56 -8.31 -5.73
C GLU A 311 0.35 -9.81 -5.58
N ALA A 312 0.60 -10.60 -6.63
CA ALA A 312 0.63 -12.06 -6.56
C ALA A 312 1.72 -12.62 -5.63
N ALA A 313 2.76 -11.83 -5.32
CA ALA A 313 3.79 -12.17 -4.33
C ALA A 313 3.39 -11.74 -2.91
N MET A 314 2.75 -10.58 -2.73
CA MET A 314 2.24 -10.09 -1.42
C MET A 314 1.13 -10.98 -0.87
N SER A 315 0.34 -11.54 -1.77
CA SER A 315 -0.70 -12.52 -1.49
C SER A 315 -0.15 -13.77 -0.75
N ARG A 316 1.16 -14.03 -0.89
CA ARG A 316 1.89 -15.15 -0.27
C ARG A 316 2.63 -14.78 1.04
N SER A 317 2.78 -13.49 1.37
CA SER A 317 3.63 -13.02 2.47
C SER A 317 2.87 -12.61 3.75
N GLY A 318 1.64 -13.09 3.94
CA GLY A 318 0.84 -12.79 5.15
C GLY A 318 0.05 -11.47 5.10
N MET A 319 0.14 -10.71 4.00
CA MET A 319 -0.64 -9.48 3.79
C MET A 319 -1.94 -9.70 3.02
N ALA A 320 -2.50 -10.90 3.11
CA ALA A 320 -3.74 -11.29 2.43
C ALA A 320 -4.96 -10.45 2.84
N TYR A 321 -4.86 -9.64 3.89
CA TYR A 321 -5.89 -8.68 4.27
C TYR A 321 -5.88 -7.44 3.35
N GLN A 322 -4.70 -6.91 3.02
CA GLN A 322 -4.58 -5.68 2.22
C GLN A 322 -5.00 -5.90 0.77
N THR A 323 -4.76 -7.10 0.23
CA THR A 323 -5.16 -7.48 -1.13
C THR A 323 -6.67 -7.40 -1.36
N ARG A 324 -7.48 -7.56 -0.30
CA ARG A 324 -8.96 -7.53 -0.36
C ARG A 324 -9.53 -6.14 -0.59
N PHE A 325 -8.77 -5.08 -0.32
CA PHE A 325 -9.19 -3.70 -0.53
C PHE A 325 -8.33 -2.97 -1.57
N ASN A 326 -7.56 -3.71 -2.37
CA ASN A 326 -6.84 -3.14 -3.50
C ASN A 326 -7.68 -3.30 -4.78
N PRO A 327 -8.07 -2.21 -5.45
CA PRO A 327 -8.87 -2.26 -6.67
C PRO A 327 -8.28 -3.14 -7.79
N TYR A 328 -6.95 -3.16 -7.96
CA TYR A 328 -6.30 -3.98 -8.98
C TYR A 328 -6.59 -5.47 -8.83
N ASN A 329 -6.70 -5.96 -7.60
CA ASN A 329 -6.96 -7.37 -7.35
C ASN A 329 -8.35 -7.80 -7.85
N TYR A 330 -9.33 -6.89 -7.88
CA TYR A 330 -10.64 -7.16 -8.46
C TYR A 330 -10.55 -7.26 -9.99
N GLU A 331 -9.77 -6.41 -10.64
CA GLU A 331 -9.52 -6.48 -12.08
C GLU A 331 -8.77 -7.77 -12.46
N ILE A 332 -7.71 -8.11 -11.73
CA ILE A 332 -6.94 -9.34 -11.90
C ILE A 332 -7.85 -10.56 -11.73
N TYR A 333 -8.71 -10.54 -10.70
CA TYR A 333 -9.66 -11.61 -10.47
C TYR A 333 -10.62 -11.80 -11.65
N LEU A 334 -11.20 -10.72 -12.17
CA LEU A 334 -12.08 -10.78 -13.34
C LEU A 334 -11.34 -11.28 -14.58
N SER A 335 -10.10 -10.84 -14.80
CA SER A 335 -9.24 -11.35 -15.87
C SER A 335 -9.05 -12.86 -15.76
N ALA A 336 -8.70 -13.35 -14.56
CA ALA A 336 -8.50 -14.78 -14.27
C ALA A 336 -9.80 -15.60 -14.35
N ARG A 337 -10.97 -14.95 -14.32
CA ARG A 337 -12.28 -15.55 -14.53
C ARG A 337 -12.69 -15.58 -16.01
N GLY A 338 -11.87 -15.02 -16.90
CA GLY A 338 -12.10 -15.00 -18.34
C GLY A 338 -12.93 -13.80 -18.82
N TYR A 339 -13.17 -12.81 -17.97
CA TYR A 339 -13.71 -11.53 -18.44
C TYR A 339 -12.65 -10.85 -19.30
N ASN A 340 -13.07 -10.29 -20.43
CA ASN A 340 -12.19 -9.48 -21.26
C ASN A 340 -11.86 -8.20 -20.47
N VAL A 341 -10.65 -8.07 -19.94
CA VAL A 341 -10.17 -6.86 -19.24
C VAL A 341 -9.34 -6.03 -20.22
N ALA A 342 -9.49 -4.70 -20.20
CA ALA A 342 -8.68 -3.82 -21.03
C ALA A 342 -7.22 -3.97 -20.60
N ARG A 343 -6.31 -4.20 -21.55
CA ARG A 343 -4.86 -4.30 -21.30
C ARG A 343 -4.14 -3.02 -21.63
#